data_AF-A0A164G7B2-F1
#
_entry.id   AF-A0A164G7B2-F1
#
_cell.length_a   1.000
_cell.length_b   1.000
_cell.length_c   1.000
_cell.angle_alpha   90.00
_cell.angle_beta   90.00
_cell.angle_gamma   90.00
#
_symmetry.space_group_name_H-M   'P 1'
#
loop_
_entity.id
_entity.type
_entity.pdbx_description
1 polymer ?
#
loop_
_entity_poly.entity_id
_entity_poly.type
_entity_poly.pdbx_seq_one_letter_code
_entity_poly.pdbx_strand_id
1 'polypeptide(L)'
;MTQNNGTLDDYACSQGLILPLINEFTWSVEMRAFLYLLGLLYCFMGVAIIADIFMGAIEKITSTTRKVSVSIKRWIQEPEMVEVRIWNGTVANLTLMALGSSAPEILLSIIEIVGNNFESGALGPGTIVGSAAFNLMGISAACILAIPGVESRKIKGLRVFAVTAVFSIFAYLWLIIVLVGISKNVVDVWEAVVTFLLFPLLVGVAYWADKGFPFRKTHKSIPT
;
A
#
# COMPACT_ATOMS: atom_id res chain seq x y z
N MET A 1 -46.62 -5.43 -34.03
CA MET A 1 -46.07 -6.79 -34.19
C MET A 1 -44.98 -6.72 -35.25
N THR A 2 -43.74 -6.53 -34.83
CA THR A 2 -42.55 -6.77 -35.65
C THR A 2 -41.56 -7.41 -34.68
N GLN A 3 -41.38 -8.72 -34.85
CA GLN A 3 -40.45 -9.52 -34.08
C GLN A 3 -39.04 -9.00 -34.32
N ASN A 4 -38.43 -8.40 -33.30
CA ASN A 4 -36.99 -8.21 -33.24
C ASN A 4 -36.36 -9.57 -32.99
N ASN A 5 -36.12 -10.34 -34.05
CA ASN A 5 -35.19 -11.46 -34.02
C ASN A 5 -33.78 -10.88 -33.90
N GLY A 6 -33.37 -10.61 -32.65
CA GLY A 6 -31.98 -10.32 -32.31
C GLY A 6 -31.15 -11.56 -32.56
N THR A 7 -30.54 -11.63 -33.74
CA THR A 7 -29.53 -12.63 -34.10
C THR A 7 -28.32 -12.49 -33.16
N LEU A 8 -27.80 -13.65 -32.74
CA LEU A 8 -26.70 -13.85 -31.79
C LEU A 8 -25.33 -13.29 -32.22
N ASP A 9 -25.26 -12.57 -33.34
CA ASP A 9 -24.00 -12.28 -34.05
C ASP A 9 -23.43 -10.87 -33.86
N ASP A 10 -24.01 -10.03 -32.98
CA ASP A 10 -23.56 -8.63 -32.84
C ASP A 10 -23.23 -8.20 -31.40
N TYR A 11 -22.61 -9.10 -30.62
CA TYR A 11 -22.03 -8.74 -29.32
C TYR A 11 -20.57 -9.16 -29.25
N ALA A 12 -19.68 -8.19 -29.48
CA ALA A 12 -18.28 -8.29 -29.09
C ALA A 12 -18.21 -8.41 -27.56
N CYS A 13 -18.19 -9.65 -27.07
CA CYS A 13 -17.93 -9.95 -25.67
C CYS A 13 -16.56 -9.36 -25.32
N SER A 14 -16.52 -8.32 -24.49
CA SER A 14 -15.25 -7.90 -23.89
C SER A 14 -14.74 -9.12 -23.13
N GLN A 15 -13.60 -9.68 -23.57
CA GLN A 15 -12.94 -10.77 -22.87
C GLN A 15 -12.74 -10.36 -21.41
N GLY A 16 -13.57 -10.91 -20.52
CA GLY A 16 -13.38 -10.73 -19.09
C GLY A 16 -12.02 -11.31 -18.71
N LEU A 17 -11.29 -10.61 -17.84
CA LEU A 17 -9.91 -10.94 -17.49
C LEU A 17 -9.76 -12.34 -16.84
N ILE A 18 -10.79 -12.85 -16.15
CA ILE A 18 -10.69 -14.08 -15.34
C ILE A 18 -11.88 -15.06 -15.52
N LEU A 19 -13.10 -14.61 -15.83
CA LEU A 19 -14.29 -15.49 -15.82
C LEU A 19 -15.24 -15.26 -17.01
N PRO A 20 -15.06 -15.97 -18.14
CA PRO A 20 -16.08 -16.10 -19.18
C PRO A 20 -16.81 -17.46 -19.03
N LEU A 21 -17.31 -17.80 -17.84
CA LEU A 21 -17.78 -19.17 -17.56
C LEU A 21 -19.27 -19.40 -17.92
N ILE A 22 -20.11 -18.36 -17.98
CA ILE A 22 -21.57 -18.52 -18.19
C ILE A 22 -22.10 -17.43 -19.15
N ASN A 23 -23.04 -17.79 -20.03
CA ASN A 23 -23.77 -16.82 -20.87
C ASN A 23 -24.92 -16.18 -20.07
N GLU A 24 -24.57 -15.19 -19.27
CA GLU A 24 -25.44 -14.49 -18.31
C GLU A 24 -26.41 -13.49 -18.97
N PHE A 25 -26.35 -13.35 -20.30
CA PHE A 25 -27.18 -12.44 -21.06
C PHE A 25 -28.66 -12.85 -21.10
N THR A 26 -28.93 -14.16 -20.96
CA THR A 26 -30.30 -14.71 -21.02
C THR A 26 -31.14 -14.42 -19.77
N TRP A 27 -30.55 -13.88 -18.70
CA TRP A 27 -31.22 -13.65 -17.42
C TRP A 27 -31.79 -12.22 -17.30
N SER A 28 -32.81 -12.04 -16.45
CA SER A 28 -33.38 -10.72 -16.20
C SER A 28 -32.35 -9.79 -15.55
N VAL A 29 -32.40 -8.50 -15.90
CA VAL A 29 -31.47 -7.48 -15.40
C VAL A 29 -31.48 -7.41 -13.87
N GLU A 30 -32.67 -7.53 -13.27
CA GLU A 30 -32.86 -7.51 -11.81
C GLU A 30 -32.17 -8.69 -11.12
N MET A 31 -32.32 -9.90 -11.67
CA MET A 31 -31.70 -11.11 -11.12
C MET A 31 -30.18 -11.05 -11.25
N ARG A 32 -29.66 -10.57 -12.40
CA ARG A 32 -28.23 -10.39 -12.62
C ARG A 32 -27.63 -9.35 -11.66
N ALA A 33 -28.29 -8.21 -11.49
CA ALA A 33 -27.85 -7.18 -10.55
C ALA A 33 -27.82 -7.70 -9.11
N PHE A 34 -28.84 -8.46 -8.69
CA PHE A 34 -28.89 -9.06 -7.36
C PHE A 34 -27.76 -10.08 -7.14
N LEU A 35 -27.51 -10.97 -8.11
CA LEU A 35 -26.45 -11.97 -8.02
C LEU A 35 -25.05 -11.35 -8.05
N TYR A 36 -24.83 -10.34 -8.88
CA TYR A 36 -23.57 -9.58 -8.88
C TYR A 36 -23.35 -8.84 -7.57
N LEU A 37 -24.39 -8.25 -6.98
CA LEU A 37 -24.28 -7.60 -5.68
C LEU A 37 -23.88 -8.63 -4.60
N LEU A 38 -24.54 -9.78 -4.57
CA LEU A 38 -24.25 -10.84 -3.59
C LEU A 38 -22.84 -11.42 -3.79
N GLY A 39 -22.44 -11.66 -5.04
CA GLY A 39 -21.09 -12.10 -5.39
C GLY A 39 -20.03 -11.06 -5.04
N LEU A 40 -20.28 -9.77 -5.29
CA LEU A 40 -19.39 -8.68 -4.91
C LEU A 40 -19.23 -8.59 -3.40
N LEU A 41 -20.31 -8.68 -2.63
CA LEU A 41 -20.25 -8.70 -1.17
C LEU A 41 -19.47 -9.92 -0.63
N TYR A 42 -19.68 -11.09 -1.23
CA TYR A 42 -18.96 -12.31 -0.87
C TYR A 42 -17.44 -12.18 -1.14
N CYS A 43 -17.07 -11.74 -2.34
CA CYS A 43 -15.68 -11.51 -2.71
C CYS A 43 -15.04 -10.40 -1.85
N PHE A 44 -15.76 -9.30 -1.59
CA PHE A 44 -15.31 -8.20 -0.74
C PHE A 44 -15.02 -8.70 0.68
N MET A 45 -15.93 -9.48 1.27
CA MET A 45 -15.72 -10.08 2.58
C MET A 45 -14.51 -11.02 2.59
N GLY A 46 -14.33 -11.85 1.56
CA GLY A 46 -13.17 -12.73 1.43
C GLY A 46 -11.85 -11.96 1.37
N VAL A 47 -11.76 -10.93 0.53
CA VAL A 47 -10.57 -10.06 0.41
C VAL A 47 -10.29 -9.33 1.73
N ALA A 48 -11.33 -8.81 2.40
CA ALA A 48 -11.18 -8.12 3.68
C ALA A 48 -10.60 -9.03 4.78
N ILE A 49 -11.07 -10.28 4.89
CA ILE A 49 -10.55 -11.26 5.85
C ILE A 49 -9.08 -11.58 5.57
N ILE A 50 -8.73 -11.80 4.30
CA ILE A 50 -7.35 -12.11 3.90
C ILE A 50 -6.43 -10.92 4.19
N ALA A 51 -6.88 -9.70 3.90
CA ALA A 51 -6.11 -8.48 4.18
C ALA A 51 -5.85 -8.29 5.68
N ASP A 52 -6.82 -8.58 6.54
CA ASP A 52 -6.67 -8.49 8.00
C ASP A 52 -5.66 -9.52 8.53
N ILE A 53 -5.77 -10.78 8.10
CA ILE A 53 -4.81 -11.84 8.46
C ILE A 53 -3.40 -11.48 7.99
N PHE A 54 -3.27 -10.96 6.77
CA PHE A 54 -1.99 -10.57 6.20
C PHE A 54 -1.36 -9.41 6.99
N MET A 55 -2.13 -8.38 7.33
CA MET A 55 -1.66 -7.26 8.15
C MET A 55 -1.24 -7.73 9.56
N GLY A 56 -2.02 -8.62 10.18
CA GLY A 56 -1.66 -9.22 11.47
C GLY A 56 -0.34 -9.99 11.43
N ALA A 57 -0.06 -10.70 10.33
CA ALA A 57 1.22 -11.37 10.12
C ALA A 57 2.39 -10.38 10.01
N ILE A 58 2.21 -9.27 9.27
CA ILE A 58 3.22 -8.22 9.14
C ILE A 58 3.50 -7.54 10.49
N GLU A 59 2.47 -7.25 11.28
CA GLU A 59 2.63 -6.69 12.62
C GLU A 59 3.42 -7.65 13.53
N LYS A 60 3.16 -8.95 13.42
CA LYS A 60 3.92 -9.97 14.18
C LYS A 60 5.40 -10.01 13.79
N ILE A 61 5.71 -9.90 12.50
CA ILE A 61 7.09 -9.91 12.00
C ILE A 61 7.83 -8.64 12.46
N THR A 62 7.20 -7.47 12.33
CA THR A 62 7.81 -6.18 12.64
C THR A 62 7.98 -5.95 14.15
N SER A 63 7.15 -6.57 14.99
CA SER A 63 7.23 -6.51 16.45
C SER A 63 8.27 -7.46 17.08
N THR A 64 8.94 -8.30 16.29
CA THR A 64 9.94 -9.25 16.79
C THR A 64 11.14 -8.53 17.41
N THR A 65 11.43 -8.83 18.69
CA THR A 65 12.58 -8.33 19.44
C THR A 65 13.70 -9.36 19.50
N ARG A 66 14.95 -8.89 19.51
CA ARG A 66 16.16 -9.70 19.74
C ARG A 66 16.81 -9.25 21.04
N LYS A 67 17.10 -10.21 21.92
CA LYS A 67 17.91 -9.96 23.12
C LYS A 67 19.35 -9.80 22.70
N VAL A 68 19.95 -8.63 22.96
CA VAL A 68 21.36 -8.39 22.70
C VAL A 68 22.04 -8.18 24.04
N SER A 69 23.02 -9.03 24.37
CA SER A 69 23.86 -8.83 25.53
C SER A 69 24.85 -7.71 25.22
N VAL A 70 24.64 -6.54 25.83
CA VAL A 70 25.63 -5.47 25.76
C VAL A 70 26.68 -5.77 26.82
N SER A 71 27.84 -6.28 26.41
CA SER A 71 28.99 -6.40 27.29
C SER A 71 29.55 -5.00 27.57
N ILE A 72 29.01 -4.33 28.58
CA ILE A 72 29.65 -3.15 29.14
C ILE A 72 31.02 -3.62 29.64
N LYS A 73 32.11 -3.11 29.05
CA LYS A 73 33.46 -3.25 29.59
C LYS A 73 33.57 -2.45 30.89
N ARG A 74 32.95 -2.94 31.96
CA ARG A 74 33.22 -2.61 33.35
C ARG A 74 33.33 -3.93 34.07
N TRP A 75 34.49 -4.14 34.69
CA TRP A 75 34.98 -5.41 35.21
C TRP A 75 34.12 -6.12 36.27
N ILE A 76 32.89 -5.68 36.61
CA ILE A 76 32.16 -6.15 37.80
C ILE A 76 30.61 -6.21 37.63
N GLN A 77 30.00 -6.17 36.44
CA GLN A 77 28.53 -6.32 36.34
C GLN A 77 28.07 -7.36 35.32
N GLU A 78 27.06 -8.14 35.72
CA GLU A 78 26.33 -9.09 34.89
C GLU A 78 25.81 -8.40 33.62
N PRO A 79 25.80 -9.09 32.47
CA PRO A 79 25.34 -8.50 31.21
C PRO A 79 23.87 -8.07 31.33
N GLU A 80 23.63 -6.77 31.29
CA GLU A 80 22.28 -6.22 31.21
C GLU A 80 21.68 -6.62 29.85
N MET A 81 20.67 -7.50 29.88
CA MET A 81 19.98 -8.00 28.70
C MET A 81 19.03 -6.92 28.19
N VAL A 82 19.46 -6.16 27.18
CA VAL A 82 18.60 -5.17 26.53
C VAL A 82 17.87 -5.82 25.37
N GLU A 83 16.54 -5.80 25.41
CA GLU A 83 15.70 -6.22 24.29
C GLU A 83 15.64 -5.10 23.25
N VAL A 84 16.22 -5.32 22.07
CA VAL A 84 16.15 -4.38 20.95
C VAL A 84 15.23 -4.93 19.86
N ARG A 85 14.37 -4.09 19.29
CA ARG A 85 13.58 -4.47 18.11
C ARG A 85 14.52 -4.73 16.93
N ILE A 86 14.29 -5.82 16.19
CA ILE A 86 15.12 -6.17 15.03
C ILE A 86 14.90 -5.16 13.91
N TRP A 87 13.65 -4.76 13.71
CA TRP A 87 13.27 -3.80 12.69
C TRP A 87 13.36 -2.37 13.22
N ASN A 88 13.97 -1.48 12.44
CA ASN A 88 13.84 -0.05 12.66
C ASN A 88 12.38 0.35 12.39
N GLY A 89 11.76 1.09 13.32
CA GLY A 89 10.33 1.43 13.24
C GLY A 89 9.98 2.22 11.99
N THR A 90 10.84 3.14 11.55
CA THR A 90 10.62 3.91 10.32
C THR A 90 10.68 3.02 9.08
N VAL A 91 11.66 2.12 9.00
CA VAL A 91 11.76 1.16 7.88
C VAL A 91 10.58 0.20 7.87
N ALA A 92 10.22 -0.40 9.01
CA ALA A 92 9.08 -1.31 9.12
C ALA A 92 7.75 -0.67 8.70
N ASN A 93 7.52 0.58 9.11
CA ASN A 93 6.29 1.30 8.79
C ASN A 93 6.22 1.66 7.31
N LEU A 94 7.32 2.18 6.74
CA LEU A 94 7.35 2.62 5.34
C LEU A 94 7.40 1.47 4.33
N THR A 95 7.92 0.30 4.73
CA THR A 95 8.02 -0.85 3.83
C THR A 95 6.98 -1.91 4.15
N LEU A 96 7.19 -2.71 5.19
CA LEU A 96 6.41 -3.91 5.43
C LEU A 96 4.96 -3.61 5.79
N MET A 97 4.70 -2.65 6.68
CA MET A 97 3.32 -2.29 7.05
C MET A 97 2.55 -1.65 5.90
N ALA A 98 3.18 -0.72 5.17
CA ALA A 98 2.56 -0.05 4.03
C ALA A 98 2.32 -1.02 2.85
N LEU A 99 3.29 -1.88 2.54
CA LEU A 99 3.15 -2.92 1.52
C LEU A 99 2.07 -3.93 1.93
N GLY A 100 1.97 -4.23 3.23
CA GLY A 100 0.94 -5.06 3.83
C GLY A 100 -0.47 -4.69 3.35
N SER A 101 -0.82 -3.41 3.47
CA SER A 101 -2.14 -2.92 3.10
C SER A 101 -2.36 -2.75 1.59
N SER A 102 -1.29 -2.65 0.80
CA SER A 102 -1.37 -2.38 -0.66
C SER A 102 -1.07 -3.60 -1.54
N ALA A 103 -0.78 -4.76 -0.93
CA ALA A 103 -0.45 -5.99 -1.65
C ALA A 103 -1.57 -6.47 -2.59
N PRO A 104 -2.87 -6.45 -2.21
CA PRO A 104 -3.96 -6.83 -3.12
C PRO A 104 -4.02 -5.97 -4.38
N GLU A 105 -3.83 -4.65 -4.24
CA GLU A 105 -3.88 -3.68 -5.34
C GLU A 105 -2.69 -3.82 -6.29
N ILE A 106 -1.50 -4.07 -5.74
CA ILE A 106 -0.29 -4.35 -6.52
C ILE A 106 -0.49 -5.65 -7.32
N LEU A 107 -1.01 -6.70 -6.67
CA LEU A 107 -1.27 -7.98 -7.32
C LEU A 107 -2.30 -7.84 -8.45
N LEU A 108 -3.39 -7.11 -8.21
CA LEU A 108 -4.39 -6.82 -9.24
C LEU A 108 -3.76 -6.13 -10.45
N SER A 109 -2.91 -5.13 -10.22
CA SER A 109 -2.22 -4.39 -11.28
C SER A 109 -1.29 -5.29 -12.10
N ILE A 110 -0.57 -6.22 -11.44
CA ILE A 110 0.29 -7.19 -12.12
C ILE A 110 -0.55 -8.16 -12.97
N ILE A 111 -1.63 -8.71 -12.40
CA ILE A 111 -2.53 -9.64 -13.11
C ILE A 111 -3.14 -8.96 -14.35
N GLU A 112 -3.56 -7.71 -14.23
CA GLU A 112 -4.15 -6.96 -15.35
C GLU A 112 -3.12 -6.70 -16.46
N ILE A 113 -1.90 -6.24 -16.13
CA ILE A 113 -0.85 -5.98 -17.12
C ILE A 113 -0.43 -7.28 -17.82
N VAL A 114 -0.25 -8.37 -17.08
CA VAL A 114 0.13 -9.68 -17.66
C VAL A 114 -1.02 -10.25 -18.50
N GLY A 115 -2.27 -10.06 -18.07
CA GLY A 115 -3.47 -10.49 -18.82
C GLY A 115 -3.74 -9.67 -20.09
N ASN A 116 -3.29 -8.42 -20.15
CA ASN A 116 -3.46 -7.51 -21.30
C ASN A 116 -2.19 -7.36 -22.17
N ASN A 117 -1.38 -8.42 -22.35
CA ASN A 117 -0.19 -8.38 -23.21
C ASN A 117 0.79 -7.23 -22.91
N PHE A 118 0.99 -6.90 -21.62
CA PHE A 118 1.80 -5.77 -21.14
C PHE A 118 1.23 -4.37 -21.42
N GLU A 119 -0.05 -4.27 -21.77
CA GLU A 119 -0.78 -3.01 -21.79
C GLU A 119 -1.41 -2.72 -20.42
N SER A 120 -1.33 -1.46 -19.99
CA SER A 120 -2.00 -1.04 -18.77
C SER A 120 -3.51 -1.04 -18.99
N GLY A 121 -4.23 -1.89 -18.27
CA GLY A 121 -5.68 -1.75 -18.17
C GLY A 121 -6.07 -0.54 -17.31
N ALA A 122 -7.36 -0.27 -17.24
CA ALA A 122 -7.90 0.87 -16.51
C ALA A 122 -8.00 0.63 -14.99
N LEU A 123 -8.05 -0.63 -14.55
CA LEU A 123 -8.32 -0.97 -13.16
C LEU A 123 -7.08 -0.74 -12.28
N GLY A 124 -5.90 -1.17 -12.72
CA GLY A 124 -4.65 -1.09 -11.97
C GLY A 124 -4.27 0.35 -11.61
N PRO A 125 -4.03 1.24 -12.58
CA PRO A 125 -3.72 2.65 -12.31
C PRO A 125 -4.84 3.36 -11.54
N GLY A 126 -6.11 3.09 -11.90
CA GLY A 126 -7.27 3.67 -11.24
C GLY A 126 -7.37 3.30 -9.76
N THR A 127 -7.15 2.03 -9.44
CA THR A 127 -7.15 1.51 -8.06
C THR A 127 -5.97 2.03 -7.25
N ILE A 128 -4.75 2.10 -7.83
CA ILE A 128 -3.57 2.64 -7.14
C ILE A 128 -3.78 4.12 -6.78
N VAL A 129 -4.17 4.95 -7.74
CA VAL A 129 -4.36 6.40 -7.52
C VAL A 129 -5.55 6.65 -6.59
N GLY A 130 -6.65 5.91 -6.76
CA GLY A 130 -7.83 6.01 -5.91
C GLY A 130 -7.54 5.64 -4.46
N SER A 131 -6.82 4.55 -4.20
CA SER A 131 -6.43 4.11 -2.86
C SER A 131 -5.52 5.13 -2.18
N ALA A 132 -4.55 5.71 -2.91
CA ALA A 132 -3.68 6.76 -2.40
C ALA A 132 -4.48 8.02 -1.99
N ALA A 133 -5.43 8.46 -2.83
CA ALA A 133 -6.30 9.60 -2.52
C ALA A 133 -7.19 9.33 -1.30
N PHE A 134 -7.78 8.13 -1.20
CA PHE A 134 -8.62 7.74 -0.07
C PHE A 134 -7.82 7.64 1.24
N ASN A 135 -6.58 7.14 1.21
CA ASN A 135 -5.72 7.09 2.39
C ASN A 135 -5.33 8.50 2.86
N LEU A 136 -4.98 9.39 1.94
CA LEU A 136 -4.59 10.77 2.28
C LEU A 136 -5.76 11.59 2.83
N MET A 137 -6.97 11.44 2.29
CA MET A 137 -8.13 12.25 2.67
C MET A 137 -9.08 11.54 3.63
N GLY A 138 -9.59 10.37 3.23
CA GLY A 138 -10.62 9.63 3.98
C GLY A 138 -10.09 9.05 5.28
N ILE A 139 -8.99 8.28 5.21
CA ILE A 139 -8.40 7.66 6.41
C ILE A 139 -7.85 8.74 7.35
N SER A 140 -7.17 9.76 6.84
CA SER A 140 -6.65 10.84 7.69
C SER A 140 -7.77 11.59 8.42
N ALA A 141 -8.89 11.89 7.74
CA ALA A 141 -10.06 12.52 8.36
C ALA A 141 -10.67 11.62 9.45
N ALA A 142 -10.83 10.32 9.16
CA ALA A 142 -11.31 9.36 10.15
C ALA A 142 -10.37 9.28 11.37
N CYS A 143 -9.05 9.28 11.16
CA CYS A 143 -8.06 9.29 12.23
C CYS A 143 -8.13 10.56 13.10
N ILE A 144 -8.42 11.73 12.51
CA ILE A 144 -8.58 12.99 13.26
C ILE A 144 -9.88 12.98 14.07
N LEU A 145 -10.99 12.52 13.48
CA LEU A 145 -12.30 12.44 14.14
C LEU A 145 -12.33 11.40 15.27
N ALA A 146 -11.51 10.34 15.18
CA ALA A 146 -11.41 9.30 16.20
C ALA A 146 -10.69 9.77 17.49
N ILE A 147 -10.04 10.94 17.49
CA ILE A 147 -9.36 11.47 18.67
C ILE A 147 -10.39 12.10 19.62
N PRO A 148 -10.51 11.63 20.88
CA PRO A 148 -11.43 12.23 21.84
C PRO A 148 -11.02 13.69 22.15
N GLY A 149 -12.01 14.59 22.25
CA GLY A 149 -11.80 16.05 22.27
C GLY A 149 -10.98 16.64 23.43
N VAL A 150 -10.54 15.82 24.38
CA VAL A 150 -9.68 16.24 25.52
C VAL A 150 -8.21 15.87 25.28
N GLU A 151 -7.88 15.07 24.26
CA GLU A 151 -6.52 14.62 23.98
C GLU A 151 -5.93 15.31 22.74
N SER A 152 -4.69 15.79 22.86
CA SER A 152 -3.90 16.25 21.71
C SER A 152 -2.82 15.22 21.36
N ARG A 153 -2.79 14.78 20.10
CA ARG A 153 -1.75 13.88 19.57
C ARG A 153 -0.76 14.70 18.75
N LYS A 154 0.53 14.65 19.12
CA LYS A 154 1.61 15.28 18.36
C LYS A 154 2.25 14.26 17.42
N ILE A 155 2.55 14.69 16.20
CA ILE A 155 3.28 13.90 15.22
C ILE A 155 4.73 13.71 15.72
N LYS A 156 5.13 12.46 15.95
CA LYS A 156 6.52 12.10 16.24
C LYS A 156 7.28 11.99 14.92
N GLY A 157 8.54 12.43 14.88
CA GLY A 157 9.39 12.19 13.71
C GLY A 157 9.13 13.11 12.51
N LEU A 158 8.88 14.40 12.74
CA LEU A 158 8.69 15.41 11.67
C LEU A 158 9.76 15.38 10.56
N ARG A 159 11.01 14.99 10.87
CA ARG A 159 12.09 14.86 9.88
C ARG A 159 11.80 13.75 8.86
N VAL A 160 11.40 12.58 9.33
CA VAL A 160 11.05 11.45 8.46
C VAL A 160 9.81 11.82 7.64
N PHE A 161 8.82 12.44 8.28
CA PHE A 161 7.61 12.92 7.60
C PHE A 161 7.92 13.92 6.48
N ALA A 162 8.82 14.88 6.72
CA ALA A 162 9.23 15.85 5.70
C ALA A 162 9.92 15.18 4.52
N VAL A 163 10.82 14.22 4.78
CA VAL A 163 11.47 13.43 3.71
C VAL A 163 10.42 12.67 2.90
N THR A 164 9.50 11.96 3.55
CA THR A 164 8.47 11.18 2.85
C THR A 164 7.52 12.07 2.06
N ALA A 165 7.17 13.26 2.56
CA ALA A 165 6.30 14.20 1.85
C ALA A 165 6.98 14.77 0.59
N VAL A 166 8.26 15.15 0.68
CA VAL A 166 9.03 15.65 -0.47
C VAL A 166 9.17 14.56 -1.54
N PHE A 167 9.52 13.34 -1.14
CA PHE A 167 9.60 12.21 -2.07
C PHE A 167 8.24 11.83 -2.66
N SER A 168 7.15 11.94 -1.91
CA SER A 168 5.80 11.69 -2.41
C SER A 168 5.40 12.68 -3.51
N ILE A 169 5.63 13.99 -3.29
CA ILE A 169 5.40 15.02 -4.33
C ILE A 169 6.29 14.75 -5.54
N PHE A 170 7.58 14.48 -5.30
CA PHE A 170 8.51 14.15 -6.37
C PHE A 170 8.09 12.91 -7.18
N ALA A 171 7.57 11.87 -6.53
CA ALA A 171 7.10 10.66 -7.21
C ALA A 171 5.93 10.95 -8.17
N TYR A 172 4.98 11.81 -7.77
CA TYR A 172 3.89 12.22 -8.66
C TYR A 172 4.39 13.09 -9.83
N LEU A 173 5.34 13.98 -9.58
CA LEU A 173 5.98 14.76 -10.65
C LEU A 173 6.76 13.85 -11.62
N TRP A 174 7.48 12.87 -11.08
CA TRP A 174 8.21 11.86 -11.86
C TRP A 174 7.27 11.03 -12.73
N LEU A 175 6.11 10.62 -12.20
CA LEU A 175 5.08 9.92 -12.97
C LEU A 175 4.60 10.75 -14.16
N ILE A 176 4.37 12.06 -13.97
CA ILE A 176 4.00 12.98 -15.06
C ILE A 176 5.12 13.08 -16.11
N ILE A 177 6.38 13.18 -15.67
CA ILE A 177 7.55 13.25 -16.56
C ILE A 177 7.63 12.00 -17.44
N VAL A 178 7.46 10.82 -16.86
CA VAL A 178 7.50 9.54 -17.58
C VAL A 178 6.35 9.46 -18.59
N LEU A 179 5.09 9.66 -18.16
CA LEU A 179 3.93 9.44 -19.03
C LEU A 179 3.70 10.54 -20.09
N VAL A 180 4.10 11.78 -19.82
CA VAL A 180 3.79 12.93 -20.69
C VAL A 180 5.04 13.55 -21.30
N GLY A 181 6.14 13.58 -20.56
CA GLY A 181 7.36 14.31 -20.94
C GLY A 181 8.28 13.51 -21.85
N ILE A 182 8.65 12.30 -21.43
CA ILE A 182 9.67 11.48 -22.09
C ILE A 182 8.99 10.52 -23.07
N SER A 183 8.32 9.48 -22.56
CA SER A 183 7.70 8.42 -23.35
C SER A 183 6.18 8.53 -23.25
N LYS A 184 5.57 9.15 -24.27
CA LYS A 184 4.12 9.46 -24.27
C LYS A 184 3.29 8.19 -24.14
N ASN A 185 2.56 8.07 -23.03
CA ASN A 185 1.65 6.96 -22.71
C ASN A 185 2.31 5.56 -22.72
N VAL A 186 3.64 5.47 -22.67
CA VAL A 186 4.37 4.20 -22.64
C VAL A 186 5.49 4.34 -21.60
N VAL A 187 5.67 3.32 -20.76
CA VAL A 187 6.75 3.29 -19.78
C VAL A 187 7.87 2.41 -20.30
N ASP A 188 9.03 3.01 -20.59
CA ASP A 188 10.21 2.26 -20.98
C ASP A 188 10.81 1.51 -19.78
N VAL A 189 11.53 0.42 -20.06
CA VAL A 189 12.14 -0.43 -19.02
C VAL A 189 13.06 0.38 -18.11
N TRP A 190 13.81 1.34 -18.65
CA TRP A 190 14.72 2.16 -17.84
C TRP A 190 13.94 3.11 -16.91
N GLU A 191 12.80 3.65 -17.34
CA GLU A 191 11.94 4.51 -16.52
C GLU A 191 11.30 3.70 -15.38
N ALA A 192 10.87 2.48 -15.68
CA ALA A 192 10.36 1.53 -14.69
C ALA A 192 11.45 1.16 -13.66
N VAL A 193 12.69 0.89 -14.11
CA VAL A 193 13.82 0.59 -13.22
C VAL A 193 14.16 1.77 -12.32
N VAL A 194 14.20 2.99 -12.86
CA VAL A 194 14.43 4.21 -12.04
C VAL A 194 13.31 4.36 -11.00
N THR A 195 12.06 4.22 -11.42
CA THR A 195 10.89 4.29 -10.53
C THR A 195 10.96 3.24 -9.41
N PHE A 196 11.34 2.01 -9.74
CA PHE A 196 11.53 0.93 -8.78
C PHE A 196 12.66 1.23 -7.78
N LEU A 197 13.78 1.79 -8.23
CA LEU A 197 14.93 2.14 -7.38
C LEU A 197 14.70 3.37 -6.49
N LEU A 198 13.79 4.27 -6.86
CA LEU A 198 13.40 5.41 -6.01
C LEU A 198 12.80 4.95 -4.68
N PHE A 199 12.15 3.79 -4.61
CA PHE A 199 11.59 3.27 -3.36
C PHE A 199 12.66 2.85 -2.34
N PRO A 200 13.64 1.97 -2.65
CA PRO A 200 14.77 1.70 -1.76
C PRO A 200 15.56 2.96 -1.38
N LEU A 201 15.70 3.92 -2.31
CA LEU A 201 16.34 5.20 -2.02
C LEU A 201 15.57 5.99 -0.96
N LEU A 202 14.26 6.14 -1.11
CA LEU A 202 13.38 6.76 -0.10
C LEU A 202 13.55 6.10 1.27
N VAL A 203 13.52 4.76 1.32
CA VAL A 203 13.67 4.00 2.57
C VAL A 203 15.04 4.26 3.22
N GLY A 204 16.10 4.29 2.42
CA GLY A 204 17.47 4.59 2.90
C GLY A 204 17.59 6.02 3.46
N VAL A 205 17.07 7.01 2.74
CA VAL A 205 17.08 8.42 3.19
C VAL A 205 16.22 8.59 4.44
N ALA A 206 15.04 7.97 4.49
CA ALA A 206 14.16 7.98 5.65
C ALA A 206 14.81 7.32 6.88
N TYR A 207 15.52 6.20 6.69
CA TYR A 207 16.29 5.55 7.74
C TYR A 207 17.41 6.43 8.29
N TRP A 208 18.14 7.14 7.43
CA TRP A 208 19.16 8.10 7.86
C TRP A 208 18.55 9.30 8.60
N ALA A 209 17.41 9.81 8.14
CA ALA A 209 16.67 10.88 8.80
C ALA A 209 16.12 10.47 10.17
N ASP A 210 15.72 9.20 10.32
CA ASP A 210 15.27 8.60 11.57
C ASP A 210 16.42 8.47 12.57
N LYS A 211 17.54 7.88 12.14
CA LYS A 211 18.72 7.72 13.00
C LYS A 211 19.29 9.06 13.47
N GLY A 212 19.34 10.07 12.59
CA GLY A 212 19.86 11.40 12.89
C GLY A 212 21.34 11.41 13.30
N PHE A 213 22.05 12.45 12.88
CA PHE A 213 23.35 12.80 13.46
C PHE A 213 23.27 12.86 15.00
N PRO A 214 24.35 12.50 15.73
CA PRO A 214 24.37 12.24 17.18
C PRO A 214 24.28 13.51 18.05
N PHE A 215 23.27 14.35 17.85
CA PHE A 215 23.00 15.49 18.72
C PHE A 215 21.52 15.54 19.06
N ARG A 216 21.16 14.81 20.12
CA ARG A 216 20.48 15.34 21.33
C ARG A 216 19.91 14.15 22.10
N LYS A 217 20.70 13.62 23.05
CA LYS A 217 20.17 12.79 24.13
C LYS A 217 19.27 13.68 24.99
N THR A 218 17.96 13.63 24.78
CA THR A 218 17.04 14.24 25.74
C THR A 218 16.85 13.25 26.89
N HIS A 219 17.43 13.60 28.04
CA HIS A 219 17.31 12.93 29.32
C HIS A 219 15.82 12.71 29.65
N LYS A 220 15.33 11.47 29.64
CA LYS A 220 14.05 11.15 30.28
C LYS A 220 14.32 11.00 31.77
N SER A 221 13.95 12.01 32.56
CA SER A 221 13.81 11.88 34.00
C SER A 221 12.65 10.92 34.30
N ILE A 222 12.95 9.89 35.08
CA ILE A 222 11.98 8.97 35.68
C ILE A 222 11.17 9.77 36.71
N PRO A 223 9.82 9.78 36.67
CA PRO A 223 9.04 10.35 37.76
C PRO A 223 9.12 9.39 38.96
N THR A 224 9.57 9.92 40.10
CA THR A 224 9.40 9.37 41.44
C THR A 224 7.93 9.36 41.84
#